data_AF-A0A353XVF5-F1
#
_entry.id   AF-A0A353XVF5-F1
#
_cell.length_a   1.000
_cell.length_b   1.000
_cell.length_c   1.000
_cell.angle_alpha   90.00
_cell.angle_beta   90.00
_cell.angle_gamma   90.00
#
_symmetry.space_group_name_H-M   'P 1'
#
loop_
_entity.id
_entity.type
_entity.pdbx_description
1 polymer ?
#
loop_
_entity_poly.entity_id
_entity_poly.type
_entity_poly.pdbx_seq_one_letter_code
_entity_poly.pdbx_strand_id
1 'polypeptide(L)'
;MRWQEEETLQDVELRDKTRPETGFLSWPNYIKKHKDNSAKRYEVAQQFLPWPLGFKESVLALRAIIRDKKKADEDYESELLSLYKLAAWESFCPKYCETLQEPGFKVFDQIPGGTVTALPIDYQQLGYKQLKLIIKTDAKMLVSLYGEPKQHTTLNQLFAEVWHQAEIDYGNCLKQQQSNKQQGSTIVSDILVDKSVIKSTDQVADATEIVSAQKPIAKIKYGLNTASKKYDANGQVIIPPVSSTDKPKKPIKVKVSQKATLKTPNKSSKSSYTIVKTKQLSGLMIQALRDRELIKERVLNGSFNNIKRTLAKRKLIVFLGASCLIVTRRGRSR
;
A
#
# COMPACT_ATOMS: atom_id res chain seq x y z
N MET A 1 -10.58 18.07 9.68
CA MET A 1 -11.74 17.21 9.95
C MET A 1 -11.22 15.83 10.27
N ARG A 2 -11.68 15.20 11.34
CA ARG A 2 -11.32 13.81 11.64
C ARG A 2 -12.23 12.88 10.85
N TRP A 3 -11.73 11.74 10.44
CA TRP A 3 -12.51 10.76 9.68
C TRP A 3 -13.82 10.39 10.39
N GLN A 4 -13.81 10.28 11.72
CA GLN A 4 -14.98 9.96 12.54
C GLN A 4 -16.08 11.03 12.54
N GLU A 5 -15.76 12.26 12.11
CA GLU A 5 -16.69 13.40 12.09
C GLU A 5 -17.35 13.57 10.71
N GLU A 6 -17.01 12.74 9.73
CA GLU A 6 -17.55 12.83 8.37
C GLU A 6 -18.97 12.27 8.32
N GLU A 7 -19.94 13.08 7.92
CA GLU A 7 -21.34 12.63 7.81
C GLU A 7 -21.77 12.45 6.36
N THR A 8 -21.15 13.19 5.43
CA THR A 8 -21.60 13.31 4.05
C THR A 8 -20.50 12.98 3.04
N LEU A 9 -20.89 12.75 1.78
CA LEU A 9 -19.94 12.57 0.68
C LEU A 9 -19.09 13.83 0.40
N GLN A 10 -19.60 15.02 0.74
CA GLN A 10 -18.84 16.26 0.62
C GLN A 10 -17.67 16.29 1.60
N ASP A 11 -17.85 15.72 2.79
CA ASP A 11 -16.80 15.59 3.79
C ASP A 11 -15.69 14.63 3.33
N VAL A 12 -16.08 13.54 2.65
CA VAL A 12 -15.14 12.61 2.01
C VAL A 12 -14.29 13.33 0.95
N GLU A 13 -14.92 14.13 0.08
CA GLU A 13 -14.17 14.94 -0.89
C GLU A 13 -13.25 15.96 -0.22
N LEU A 14 -13.72 16.58 0.87
CA LEU A 14 -12.92 17.54 1.63
C LEU A 14 -11.72 16.85 2.28
N ARG A 15 -11.88 15.64 2.82
CA ARG A 15 -10.77 14.83 3.34
C ARG A 15 -9.74 14.59 2.25
N ASP A 16 -10.15 14.19 1.05
CA ASP A 16 -9.19 13.92 -0.03
C ASP A 16 -8.43 15.18 -0.47
N LYS A 17 -9.06 16.36 -0.41
CA LYS A 17 -8.43 17.66 -0.70
C LYS A 17 -7.51 18.15 0.43
N THR A 18 -7.85 17.84 1.68
CA THR A 18 -7.15 18.33 2.88
C THR A 18 -6.14 17.33 3.45
N ARG A 19 -6.10 16.10 2.91
CA ARG A 19 -5.16 15.07 3.33
C ARG A 19 -3.74 15.59 3.15
N PRO A 20 -2.87 15.52 4.18
CA PRO A 20 -1.52 16.05 4.09
C PRO A 20 -0.78 15.42 2.90
N GLU A 21 -0.14 16.24 2.05
CA GLU A 21 0.82 15.80 1.03
C GLU A 21 2.13 15.29 1.64
N THR A 22 2.03 14.61 2.77
CA THR A 22 3.08 13.72 3.24
C THR A 22 3.03 12.53 2.31
N GLY A 23 3.60 12.71 1.10
CA GLY A 23 3.71 11.64 0.12
C GLY A 23 4.15 10.38 0.84
N PHE A 24 3.56 9.23 0.50
CA PHE A 24 3.72 7.94 1.18
C PHE A 24 5.18 7.58 1.56
N LEU A 25 6.17 8.15 0.86
CA LEU A 25 7.61 8.08 1.11
C LEU A 25 8.11 8.85 2.36
N SER A 26 7.36 9.83 2.86
CA SER A 26 7.69 10.63 4.05
C SER A 26 7.21 9.98 5.35
N TRP A 27 6.24 9.06 5.28
CA TRP A 27 5.65 8.42 6.46
C TRP A 27 6.66 7.61 7.30
N PRO A 28 7.52 6.76 6.70
CA PRO A 28 8.59 6.09 7.46
C PRO A 28 9.58 7.08 8.08
N ASN A 29 9.81 8.23 7.44
CA ASN A 29 10.68 9.28 7.97
C ASN A 29 10.00 10.02 9.12
N TYR A 30 8.69 10.25 9.04
CA TYR A 30 7.88 10.83 10.09
C TYR A 30 7.84 9.93 11.33
N ILE A 31 7.56 8.63 11.16
CA ILE A 31 7.62 7.65 12.25
C ILE A 31 9.01 7.62 12.90
N LYS A 32 10.08 7.67 12.11
CA LYS A 32 11.45 7.73 12.65
C LYS A 32 11.70 8.99 13.46
N LYS A 33 11.25 10.15 12.97
CA LYS A 33 11.41 11.45 13.64
C LYS A 33 10.64 11.53 14.95
N HIS A 34 9.45 10.93 15.01
CA HIS A 34 8.55 10.96 16.17
C HIS A 34 8.49 9.61 16.89
N LYS A 35 9.53 8.78 16.78
CA LYS A 35 9.54 7.41 17.33
C LYS A 35 9.20 7.39 18.82
N ASP A 36 9.69 8.39 19.55
CA ASP A 36 9.58 8.49 21.00
C ASP A 36 8.36 9.29 21.47
N ASN A 37 7.60 9.90 20.54
CA ASN A 37 6.36 10.61 20.86
C ASN A 37 5.15 9.85 20.31
N SER A 38 4.65 8.92 21.13
CA SER A 38 3.51 8.06 20.80
C SER A 38 2.21 8.85 20.57
N ALA A 39 1.95 9.90 21.34
CA ALA A 39 0.79 10.77 21.18
C ALA A 39 0.78 11.50 19.83
N LYS A 40 1.92 12.10 19.44
CA LYS A 40 2.06 12.78 18.14
C LYS A 40 1.92 11.82 16.97
N ARG A 41 2.43 10.58 17.11
CA ARG A 41 2.25 9.52 16.11
C ARG A 41 0.79 9.13 15.97
N TYR A 42 0.06 9.03 17.07
CA TYR A 42 -1.38 8.73 17.05
C TYR A 42 -2.15 9.84 16.31
N GLU A 43 -1.97 11.10 16.72
CA GLU A 43 -2.62 12.27 16.10
C GLU A 43 -2.47 12.28 14.58
N VAL A 44 -1.23 12.07 14.11
CA VAL A 44 -0.93 12.10 12.69
C VAL A 44 -1.42 10.84 11.97
N ALA A 45 -1.41 9.66 12.60
CA ALA A 45 -1.97 8.44 12.00
C ALA A 45 -3.49 8.54 11.78
N GLN A 46 -4.20 9.25 12.66
CA GLN A 46 -5.64 9.51 12.53
C GLN A 46 -5.98 10.31 11.26
N GLN A 47 -5.07 11.16 10.78
CA GLN A 47 -5.27 11.95 9.55
C GLN A 47 -5.26 11.09 8.27
N PHE A 48 -4.81 9.84 8.36
CA PHE A 48 -4.77 8.90 7.23
C PHE A 48 -5.92 7.89 7.27
N LEU A 49 -6.81 7.96 8.24
CA LEU A 49 -8.02 7.15 8.18
C LEU A 49 -8.87 7.57 6.96
N PRO A 50 -9.54 6.61 6.30
CA PRO A 50 -9.66 5.18 6.62
C PRO A 50 -8.61 4.27 5.96
N TRP A 51 -7.45 4.78 5.52
CA TRP A 51 -6.46 3.92 4.87
C TRP A 51 -5.91 2.86 5.83
N PRO A 52 -5.63 1.62 5.33
CA PRO A 52 -5.16 0.52 6.18
C PRO A 52 -3.90 0.85 7.00
N LEU A 53 -3.03 1.71 6.45
CA LEU A 53 -1.82 2.16 7.15
C LEU A 53 -2.16 3.08 8.34
N GLY A 54 -3.15 3.96 8.20
CA GLY A 54 -3.62 4.85 9.27
C GLY A 54 -4.14 4.07 10.46
N PHE A 55 -4.95 3.03 10.23
CA PHE A 55 -5.41 2.12 11.28
C PHE A 55 -4.26 1.41 11.98
N LYS A 56 -3.35 0.80 11.20
CA LYS A 56 -2.21 0.05 11.74
C LYS A 56 -1.33 0.91 12.65
N GLU A 57 -1.00 2.12 12.21
CA GLU A 57 -0.14 3.02 12.98
C GLU A 57 -0.85 3.63 14.18
N SER A 58 -2.14 3.92 14.06
CA SER A 58 -2.94 4.38 15.20
C SER A 58 -2.95 3.35 16.33
N VAL A 59 -3.17 2.07 16.00
CA VAL A 59 -3.12 0.96 16.97
C VAL A 59 -1.71 0.79 17.55
N LEU A 60 -0.65 0.91 16.74
CA LEU A 60 0.73 0.83 17.24
C LEU A 60 1.08 1.98 18.20
N ALA A 61 0.61 3.18 17.91
CA ALA A 61 0.80 4.35 18.77
C ALA A 61 0.04 4.18 20.10
N LEU A 62 -1.22 3.73 20.06
CA LEU A 62 -2.00 3.43 21.28
C LEU A 62 -1.34 2.36 22.14
N ARG A 63 -0.79 1.29 21.56
CA ARG A 63 -0.02 0.30 22.34
C ARG A 63 1.19 0.90 23.04
N ALA A 64 1.86 1.87 22.43
CA ALA A 64 2.97 2.55 23.10
C ALA A 64 2.45 3.36 24.29
N ILE A 65 1.37 4.14 24.10
CA ILE A 65 0.72 4.91 25.17
C ILE A 65 0.28 4.00 26.33
N ILE A 66 -0.41 2.89 26.05
CA ILE A 66 -0.86 1.92 27.06
C ILE A 66 0.32 1.34 27.85
N ARG A 67 1.44 1.03 27.19
CA ARG A 67 2.64 0.54 27.89
C ARG A 67 3.26 1.59 28.78
N ASP A 68 3.25 2.85 28.38
CA ASP A 68 3.82 3.94 29.17
C ASP A 68 2.93 4.23 30.38
N LYS A 69 1.61 4.30 30.19
CA LYS A 69 0.62 4.39 31.29
C LYS A 69 0.73 3.25 32.28
N LYS A 70 0.84 2.01 31.80
CA LYS A 70 1.02 0.83 32.66
C LYS A 70 2.32 0.87 33.47
N LYS A 71 3.40 1.46 32.96
CA LYS A 71 4.64 1.66 33.72
C LYS A 71 4.52 2.76 34.77
N ALA A 72 3.69 3.76 34.49
CA ALA A 72 3.37 4.85 35.41
C ALA A 72 2.26 4.47 36.42
N ASP A 73 1.72 3.26 36.35
CA ASP A 73 0.58 2.79 37.14
C ASP A 73 -0.69 3.66 36.96
N GLU A 74 -0.86 4.20 35.76
CA GLU A 74 -2.03 4.98 35.36
C GLU A 74 -3.09 4.11 34.68
N ASP A 75 -4.35 4.54 34.77
CA ASP A 75 -5.44 3.91 34.03
C ASP A 75 -5.28 4.06 32.50
N TYR A 76 -5.43 2.93 31.81
CA TYR A 76 -5.24 2.77 30.36
C TYR A 76 -6.47 2.18 29.67
N GLU A 77 -7.59 2.01 30.39
CA GLU A 77 -8.81 1.41 29.85
C GLU A 77 -9.32 2.20 28.62
N SER A 78 -9.30 3.53 28.70
CA SER A 78 -9.79 4.40 27.61
C SER A 78 -9.01 4.23 26.29
N GLU A 79 -7.69 4.08 26.38
CA GLU A 79 -6.83 3.83 25.23
C GLU A 79 -6.99 2.42 24.68
N LEU A 80 -7.20 1.43 25.55
CA LEU A 80 -7.46 0.06 25.15
C LEU A 80 -8.81 -0.05 24.42
N LEU A 81 -9.84 0.64 24.91
CA LEU A 81 -11.13 0.72 24.24
C LEU A 81 -11.01 1.41 22.87
N SER A 82 -10.24 2.50 22.79
CA SER A 82 -9.97 3.19 21.52
C SER A 82 -9.23 2.29 20.52
N LEU A 83 -8.26 1.51 21.01
CA LEU A 83 -7.54 0.51 20.22
C LEU A 83 -8.49 -0.55 19.68
N TYR A 84 -9.39 -1.05 20.54
CA TYR A 84 -10.40 -2.03 20.17
C TYR A 84 -11.36 -1.49 19.10
N LYS A 85 -11.88 -0.26 19.27
CA LYS A 85 -12.74 0.40 18.29
C LYS A 85 -12.06 0.56 16.93
N LEU A 86 -10.79 0.96 16.89
CA LEU A 86 -10.03 1.05 15.63
C LEU A 86 -9.89 -0.32 14.94
N ALA A 87 -9.65 -1.39 15.72
CA ALA A 87 -9.59 -2.74 15.17
C ALA A 87 -10.96 -3.23 14.66
N ALA A 88 -12.03 -2.88 15.36
CA ALA A 88 -13.40 -3.16 14.94
C ALA A 88 -13.73 -2.44 13.62
N TRP A 89 -13.46 -1.14 13.52
CA TRP A 89 -13.70 -0.37 12.30
C TRP A 89 -12.85 -0.86 11.12
N GLU A 90 -11.57 -1.24 11.32
CA GLU A 90 -10.77 -1.85 10.23
C GLU A 90 -11.39 -3.17 9.75
N SER A 91 -11.98 -3.95 10.66
CA SER A 91 -12.64 -5.21 10.31
C SER A 91 -13.91 -5.04 9.48
N PHE A 92 -14.43 -3.81 9.35
CA PHE A 92 -15.52 -3.48 8.43
C PHE A 92 -15.08 -3.57 6.96
N CYS A 93 -13.80 -3.34 6.68
CA CYS A 93 -13.24 -3.39 5.34
C CYS A 93 -12.75 -4.80 4.99
N PRO A 94 -13.40 -5.54 4.07
CA PRO A 94 -12.85 -6.76 3.51
C PRO A 94 -11.56 -6.44 2.75
N LYS A 95 -10.70 -7.45 2.57
CA LYS A 95 -9.43 -7.27 1.83
C LYS A 95 -9.68 -6.97 0.35
N TYR A 96 -10.73 -7.56 -0.21
CA TYR A 96 -11.07 -7.50 -1.62
C TYR A 96 -12.58 -7.50 -1.76
N CYS A 97 -13.09 -6.70 -2.70
CA CYS A 97 -14.48 -6.66 -3.09
C CYS A 97 -14.66 -7.56 -4.32
N GLU A 98 -15.37 -8.68 -4.16
CA GLU A 98 -15.60 -9.64 -5.24
C GLU A 98 -16.53 -9.08 -6.31
N THR A 99 -17.56 -8.32 -5.91
CA THR A 99 -18.55 -7.72 -6.81
C THR A 99 -17.90 -6.75 -7.81
N LEU A 100 -16.97 -5.92 -7.36
CA LEU A 100 -16.34 -4.86 -8.15
C LEU A 100 -14.95 -5.23 -8.67
N GLN A 101 -14.39 -6.37 -8.25
CA GLN A 101 -13.03 -6.81 -8.58
C GLN A 101 -11.96 -5.76 -8.22
N GLU A 102 -12.13 -5.12 -7.06
CA GLU A 102 -11.26 -4.05 -6.58
C GLU A 102 -10.84 -4.30 -5.13
N PRO A 103 -9.69 -3.78 -4.67
CA PRO A 103 -9.33 -3.80 -3.26
C PRO A 103 -10.42 -3.13 -2.41
N GLY A 104 -10.83 -3.77 -1.32
CA GLY A 104 -11.94 -3.27 -0.48
C GLY A 104 -11.67 -1.87 0.07
N PHE A 105 -10.40 -1.52 0.32
CA PHE A 105 -10.06 -0.19 0.82
C PHE A 105 -10.50 0.95 -0.13
N LYS A 106 -10.62 0.71 -1.44
CA LYS A 106 -11.10 1.74 -2.38
C LYS A 106 -12.57 2.08 -2.13
N VAL A 107 -13.40 1.07 -1.86
CA VAL A 107 -14.80 1.27 -1.48
C VAL A 107 -14.85 1.95 -0.10
N PHE A 108 -14.05 1.45 0.85
CA PHE A 108 -14.00 1.98 2.21
C PHE A 108 -13.58 3.46 2.27
N ASP A 109 -12.67 3.88 1.40
CA ASP A 109 -12.20 5.28 1.30
C ASP A 109 -13.31 6.25 0.86
N GLN A 110 -14.42 5.74 0.30
CA GLN A 110 -15.55 6.54 -0.16
C GLN A 110 -16.69 6.60 0.85
N ILE A 111 -16.61 5.84 1.95
CA ILE A 111 -17.63 5.84 3.01
C ILE A 111 -17.29 6.95 4.01
N PRO A 112 -18.23 7.85 4.34
CA PRO A 112 -18.06 8.81 5.44
C PRO A 112 -17.75 8.07 6.74
N GLY A 113 -16.69 8.46 7.44
CA GLY A 113 -16.29 7.74 8.65
C GLY A 113 -17.30 7.81 9.79
N GLY A 114 -18.14 8.84 9.86
CA GLY A 114 -19.27 8.91 10.78
C GLY A 114 -20.24 7.74 10.61
N THR A 115 -20.51 7.32 9.36
CA THR A 115 -21.37 6.16 9.08
C THR A 115 -20.81 4.87 9.70
N VAL A 116 -19.49 4.67 9.63
CA VAL A 116 -18.82 3.47 10.15
C VAL A 116 -18.67 3.55 11.67
N THR A 117 -18.38 4.73 12.20
CA THR A 117 -18.18 4.93 13.64
C THR A 117 -19.47 4.98 14.45
N ALA A 118 -20.61 5.27 13.80
CA ALA A 118 -21.94 5.15 14.37
C ALA A 118 -22.44 3.71 14.52
N LEU A 119 -21.81 2.74 13.84
CA LEU A 119 -22.19 1.32 13.98
C LEU A 119 -22.00 0.87 15.43
N PRO A 120 -23.01 0.24 16.06
CA PRO A 120 -22.89 -0.17 17.44
C PRO A 120 -21.87 -1.31 17.58
N ILE A 121 -20.89 -1.12 18.46
CA ILE A 121 -19.87 -2.11 18.78
C ILE A 121 -20.18 -2.72 20.14
N ASP A 122 -20.76 -3.93 20.13
CA ASP A 122 -20.91 -4.76 21.32
C ASP A 122 -19.75 -5.76 21.42
N TYR A 123 -18.93 -5.62 22.46
CA TYR A 123 -17.80 -6.51 22.73
C TYR A 123 -18.23 -7.98 22.85
N GLN A 124 -19.40 -8.26 23.42
CA GLN A 124 -19.87 -9.63 23.65
C GLN A 124 -20.22 -10.36 22.35
N GLN A 125 -20.63 -9.61 21.32
CA GLN A 125 -20.98 -10.13 20.01
C GLN A 125 -19.78 -10.13 19.06
N LEU A 126 -19.09 -8.99 18.94
CA LEU A 126 -17.98 -8.83 18.02
C LEU A 126 -16.75 -9.63 18.47
N GLY A 127 -16.45 -9.60 19.77
CA GLY A 127 -15.26 -10.20 20.35
C GLY A 127 -13.95 -9.67 19.74
N TYR A 128 -12.86 -10.43 19.83
CA TYR A 128 -11.54 -9.96 19.41
C TYR A 128 -10.79 -10.93 18.46
N LYS A 129 -11.15 -12.22 18.39
CA LYS A 129 -10.33 -13.24 17.70
C LYS A 129 -10.25 -13.04 16.18
N GLN A 130 -11.26 -12.44 15.56
CA GLN A 130 -11.26 -12.17 14.11
C GLN A 130 -10.70 -10.78 13.74
N LEU A 131 -10.40 -9.94 14.73
CA LEU A 131 -9.90 -8.58 14.52
C LEU A 131 -8.38 -8.62 14.26
N LYS A 132 -7.97 -8.42 13.01
CA LYS A 132 -6.57 -8.59 12.57
C LYS A 132 -5.59 -7.66 13.28
N LEU A 133 -6.07 -6.50 13.70
CA LEU A 133 -5.25 -5.51 14.39
C LEU A 133 -5.09 -5.81 15.88
N ILE A 134 -5.82 -6.75 16.48
CA ILE A 134 -5.67 -7.14 17.89
C ILE A 134 -4.58 -8.22 18.00
N ILE A 135 -3.61 -8.03 18.89
CA ILE A 135 -2.59 -9.04 19.21
C ILE A 135 -2.90 -9.74 20.54
N LYS A 136 -2.18 -10.83 20.83
CA LYS A 136 -2.37 -11.66 22.04
C LYS A 136 -2.31 -10.87 23.35
N THR A 137 -1.46 -9.85 23.44
CA THR A 137 -1.37 -9.01 24.64
C THR A 137 -2.60 -8.14 24.83
N ASP A 138 -3.10 -7.55 23.75
CA ASP A 138 -4.30 -6.71 23.75
C ASP A 138 -5.52 -7.54 24.12
N ALA A 139 -5.65 -8.73 23.52
CA ALA A 139 -6.71 -9.69 23.85
C ALA A 139 -6.73 -10.06 25.34
N LYS A 140 -5.56 -10.31 25.96
CA LYS A 140 -5.49 -10.58 27.40
C LYS A 140 -5.97 -9.40 28.24
N MET A 141 -5.61 -8.17 27.85
CA MET A 141 -6.07 -6.97 28.57
C MET A 141 -7.58 -6.78 28.40
N LEU A 142 -8.12 -6.99 27.20
CA LEU A 142 -9.56 -6.92 26.94
C LEU A 142 -10.33 -7.95 27.76
N VAL A 143 -9.87 -9.20 27.82
CA VAL A 143 -10.49 -10.25 28.63
C VAL A 143 -10.41 -9.94 30.12
N SER A 144 -9.31 -9.32 30.57
CA SER A 144 -9.16 -8.92 31.97
C SER A 144 -10.17 -7.85 32.40
N LEU A 145 -10.57 -6.94 31.50
CA LEU A 145 -11.50 -5.85 31.80
C LEU A 145 -12.96 -6.21 31.50
N TYR A 146 -13.21 -6.90 30.38
CA TYR A 146 -14.55 -7.12 29.84
C TYR A 146 -14.99 -8.60 29.86
N GLY A 147 -14.14 -9.51 30.32
CA GLY A 147 -14.37 -10.96 30.28
C GLY A 147 -14.16 -11.58 28.89
N GLU A 148 -14.35 -12.90 28.80
CA GLU A 148 -14.34 -13.59 27.51
C GLU A 148 -15.67 -13.33 26.78
N PRO A 149 -15.65 -12.88 25.51
CA PRO A 149 -16.87 -12.59 24.77
C PRO A 149 -17.58 -13.89 24.36
N LYS A 150 -18.89 -13.82 24.18
CA LYS A 150 -19.71 -14.97 23.78
C LYS A 150 -19.42 -15.44 22.36
N GLN A 151 -19.09 -14.50 21.48
CA GLN A 151 -18.87 -14.75 20.06
C GLN A 151 -17.67 -13.98 19.53
N HIS A 152 -17.24 -14.36 18.33
CA HIS A 152 -16.18 -13.67 17.62
C HIS A 152 -16.58 -13.55 16.16
N THR A 153 -16.65 -12.32 15.65
CA THR A 153 -17.01 -11.99 14.27
C THR A 153 -16.27 -10.72 13.84
N THR A 154 -16.62 -10.14 12.70
CA THR A 154 -16.08 -8.88 12.20
C THR A 154 -17.21 -7.87 12.03
N LEU A 155 -16.89 -6.59 12.03
CA LEU A 155 -17.90 -5.55 11.84
C LEU A 155 -18.55 -5.66 10.46
N ASN A 156 -17.79 -6.11 9.45
CA ASN A 156 -18.32 -6.40 8.11
C ASN A 156 -19.39 -7.50 8.12
N GLN A 157 -19.21 -8.55 8.90
CA GLN A 157 -20.19 -9.65 8.99
C GLN A 157 -21.47 -9.23 9.72
N LEU A 158 -21.34 -8.40 10.77
CA LEU A 158 -22.50 -7.89 11.52
C LEU A 158 -23.32 -6.88 10.70
N PHE A 159 -22.66 -6.07 9.87
CA PHE A 159 -23.28 -4.99 9.10
C PHE A 159 -23.02 -5.14 7.60
N ALA A 160 -23.21 -6.36 7.08
CA ALA A 160 -22.95 -6.69 5.69
C ALA A 160 -23.80 -5.86 4.71
N GLU A 161 -25.02 -5.51 5.12
CA GLU A 161 -25.93 -4.67 4.33
C GLU A 161 -25.36 -3.26 4.10
N VAL A 162 -24.77 -2.65 5.13
CA VAL A 162 -24.13 -1.33 5.04
C VAL A 162 -22.95 -1.37 4.07
N TRP A 163 -22.17 -2.44 4.13
CA TRP A 163 -21.07 -2.65 3.19
C TRP A 163 -21.58 -2.85 1.75
N HIS A 164 -22.62 -3.66 1.57
CA HIS A 164 -23.21 -3.91 0.26
C HIS A 164 -23.75 -2.63 -0.39
N GLN A 165 -24.40 -1.77 0.39
CA GLN A 165 -24.86 -0.48 -0.11
C GLN A 165 -23.68 0.39 -0.57
N ALA A 166 -22.59 0.43 0.19
CA ALA A 166 -21.39 1.16 -0.19
C ALA A 166 -20.75 0.63 -1.50
N GLU A 167 -20.79 -0.70 -1.72
CA GLU A 167 -20.33 -1.29 -3.00
C GLU A 167 -21.19 -0.80 -4.18
N ILE A 168 -22.51 -0.75 -4.01
CA ILE A 168 -23.44 -0.26 -5.03
C ILE A 168 -23.15 1.20 -5.36
N ASP A 169 -23.04 2.05 -4.34
CA ASP A 169 -22.81 3.49 -4.48
C ASP A 169 -21.49 3.77 -5.19
N TYR A 170 -20.42 3.07 -4.79
CA TYR A 170 -19.13 3.17 -5.44
C TYR A 170 -19.17 2.68 -6.90
N GLY A 171 -19.86 1.57 -7.16
CA GLY A 171 -20.05 1.05 -8.51
C GLY A 171 -20.77 2.04 -9.42
N ASN A 172 -21.78 2.75 -8.90
CA ASN A 172 -22.49 3.81 -9.63
C ASN A 172 -21.58 5.00 -9.93
N CYS A 173 -20.76 5.43 -8.95
CA CYS A 173 -19.77 6.49 -9.15
C CYS A 173 -18.76 6.14 -10.25
N LEU A 174 -18.26 4.89 -10.29
CA LEU A 174 -17.34 4.44 -11.33
C LEU A 174 -17.96 4.51 -12.73
N LYS A 175 -19.22 4.10 -12.88
CA LYS A 175 -19.94 4.17 -14.17
C LYS A 175 -20.09 5.60 -14.66
N GLN A 176 -20.45 6.53 -13.77
CA GLN A 176 -20.58 7.96 -14.10
C GLN A 176 -19.24 8.59 -14.53
N GLN A 177 -18.13 8.20 -13.89
CA GLN A 177 -16.80 8.67 -14.29
C GLN A 177 -16.40 8.15 -15.68
N GLN A 178 -16.82 6.95 -16.05
CA GLN A 178 -16.55 6.39 -17.39
C GLN A 178 -17.36 7.10 -18.47
N SER A 179 -18.65 7.38 -18.24
CA SER A 179 -19.49 8.13 -19.19
C SER A 179 -18.98 9.55 -19.41
N ASN A 180 -18.56 10.25 -18.36
CA ASN A 180 -18.03 11.61 -18.47
C ASN A 180 -16.71 11.67 -19.24
N LYS A 181 -15.85 10.64 -19.11
CA LYS A 181 -14.61 10.54 -19.91
C LYS A 181 -14.88 10.32 -21.39
N GLN A 182 -15.92 9.56 -21.74
CA GLN A 182 -16.29 9.31 -23.14
C GLN A 182 -16.86 10.58 -23.80
N GLN A 183 -17.73 11.32 -23.10
CA GLN A 183 -18.31 12.57 -23.63
C GLN A 183 -17.27 13.69 -23.79
N GLY A 184 -16.30 13.80 -22.87
CA GLY A 184 -15.20 14.76 -23.00
C GLY A 184 -14.22 14.46 -24.14
N SER A 185 -14.20 13.21 -24.65
CA SER A 185 -13.39 12.85 -25.82
C SER A 185 -14.07 13.23 -27.14
N THR A 186 -15.40 13.14 -27.23
CA THR A 186 -16.15 13.47 -28.45
C THR A 186 -16.17 14.98 -28.73
N ILE A 187 -16.24 15.81 -27.69
CA ILE A 187 -16.25 17.28 -27.86
C ILE A 187 -14.90 17.80 -28.38
N VAL A 188 -13.78 17.12 -28.07
CA VAL A 188 -12.45 17.52 -28.56
C VAL A 188 -12.23 17.11 -30.01
N SER A 189 -12.85 16.03 -30.50
CA SER A 189 -12.79 15.66 -31.92
C SER A 189 -13.63 16.58 -32.81
N ASP A 190 -14.74 17.13 -32.32
CA ASP A 190 -15.63 17.97 -33.13
C ASP A 190 -15.15 19.43 -33.25
N ILE A 191 -14.34 19.93 -32.31
CA ILE A 191 -13.78 21.29 -32.36
C ILE A 191 -12.53 21.40 -33.27
N LEU A 192 -11.96 20.27 -33.72
CA LEU A 192 -10.74 20.23 -34.55
C LEU A 192 -10.99 20.14 -36.07
N VAL A 193 -12.25 20.20 -36.53
CA VAL A 193 -12.57 20.10 -37.97
C VAL A 193 -12.90 21.45 -38.62
N ASP A 194 -13.27 22.50 -37.89
CA ASP A 194 -13.61 23.81 -38.49
C ASP A 194 -12.62 24.93 -38.12
N LYS A 195 -11.45 24.90 -38.78
CA LYS A 195 -10.66 26.13 -39.03
C LYS A 195 -10.17 26.15 -40.46
N SER A 196 -11.06 26.47 -41.38
CA SER A 196 -10.68 27.12 -42.62
C SER A 196 -11.67 28.23 -42.96
N VAL A 197 -11.10 29.39 -43.31
CA VAL A 197 -11.72 30.56 -43.94
C VAL A 197 -12.34 31.60 -42.98
N ILE A 198 -11.49 32.53 -42.52
CA ILE A 198 -11.91 33.89 -42.20
C ILE A 198 -11.40 34.78 -43.34
N LYS A 199 -12.31 35.28 -44.17
CA LYS A 199 -12.12 36.50 -44.98
C LYS A 199 -12.87 37.64 -44.29
N SER A 200 -12.19 38.77 -44.24
CA SER A 200 -12.61 40.07 -43.71
C SER A 200 -13.95 40.56 -44.24
N THR A 201 -14.76 41.24 -43.42
CA THR A 201 -15.44 42.52 -43.76
C THR A 201 -15.89 43.21 -42.47
N ASP A 202 -15.71 44.54 -42.41
CA ASP A 202 -16.16 45.44 -41.37
C ASP A 202 -17.69 45.57 -41.26
N GLN A 203 -18.23 45.76 -40.05
CA GLN A 203 -19.02 46.92 -39.60
C GLN A 203 -19.97 46.61 -38.43
N VAL A 204 -19.78 47.38 -37.35
CA VAL A 204 -20.74 48.19 -36.56
C VAL A 204 -21.97 47.55 -35.89
N ALA A 205 -21.96 47.71 -34.56
CA ALA A 205 -23.05 47.98 -33.60
C ALA A 205 -23.80 46.83 -32.89
N ASP A 206 -23.76 47.01 -31.57
CA ASP A 206 -24.84 46.95 -30.59
C ASP A 206 -24.96 45.74 -29.64
N ALA A 207 -25.39 46.10 -28.43
CA ALA A 207 -25.20 45.47 -27.15
C ALA A 207 -25.81 44.08 -26.96
N THR A 208 -25.16 43.22 -26.15
CA THR A 208 -25.73 42.69 -24.90
C THR A 208 -24.71 41.91 -24.07
N GLU A 209 -24.65 42.22 -22.78
CA GLU A 209 -23.99 41.44 -21.73
C GLU A 209 -24.62 40.05 -21.60
N ILE A 210 -23.79 38.99 -21.66
CA ILE A 210 -24.01 37.78 -20.86
C ILE A 210 -22.65 37.34 -20.30
N VAL A 211 -22.44 37.62 -19.03
CA VAL A 211 -21.37 37.05 -18.21
C VAL A 211 -21.65 35.56 -18.05
N SER A 212 -20.98 34.71 -18.83
CA SER A 212 -20.91 33.27 -18.57
C SER A 212 -19.55 32.94 -17.99
N ALA A 213 -19.46 32.98 -16.66
CA ALA A 213 -18.30 32.53 -15.91
C ALA A 213 -18.20 31.00 -15.99
N GLN A 214 -17.54 30.49 -17.04
CA GLN A 214 -17.10 29.10 -17.08
C GLN A 214 -15.94 28.92 -16.09
N LYS A 215 -16.26 28.34 -14.93
CA LYS A 215 -15.27 27.84 -13.97
C LYS A 215 -14.46 26.72 -14.66
N PRO A 216 -13.12 26.79 -14.69
CA PRO A 216 -12.33 25.68 -15.21
C PRO A 216 -12.42 24.50 -14.24
N ILE A 217 -13.03 23.40 -14.69
CA ILE A 217 -13.03 22.12 -14.00
C ILE A 217 -11.59 21.60 -13.99
N ALA A 218 -10.97 21.65 -12.80
CA ALA A 218 -9.64 21.13 -12.58
C ALA A 218 -9.62 19.62 -12.87
N LYS A 219 -8.86 19.23 -13.88
CA LYS A 219 -8.56 17.83 -14.19
C LYS A 219 -7.82 17.21 -13.01
N ILE A 220 -8.48 16.33 -12.25
CA ILE A 220 -7.80 15.46 -11.28
C ILE A 220 -6.99 14.44 -12.07
N LYS A 221 -5.71 14.75 -12.22
CA LYS A 221 -4.71 13.89 -12.85
C LYS A 221 -4.15 13.00 -11.74
N TYR A 222 -4.60 11.75 -11.65
CA TYR A 222 -3.93 10.74 -10.83
C TYR A 222 -2.53 10.48 -11.43
N GLY A 223 -1.55 11.22 -10.94
CA GLY A 223 -0.15 11.13 -11.34
C GLY A 223 0.56 10.03 -10.57
N LEU A 224 0.44 8.78 -11.03
CA LEU A 224 1.35 7.69 -10.68
C LEU A 224 2.70 7.77 -11.43
N ASN A 225 3.12 8.97 -11.84
CA ASN A 225 4.36 9.21 -12.56
C ASN A 225 5.15 10.34 -11.90
N THR A 226 5.98 10.01 -10.92
CA THR A 226 7.36 10.53 -10.85
C THR A 226 8.19 9.58 -9.99
N ALA A 227 8.96 8.76 -10.68
CA ALA A 227 10.04 8.01 -10.08
C ALA A 227 11.04 8.95 -9.36
N SER A 228 11.24 8.70 -8.07
CA SER A 228 12.50 8.87 -7.33
C SER A 228 13.32 10.15 -7.59
N LYS A 229 12.82 11.31 -7.16
CA LYS A 229 13.69 12.42 -6.75
C LYS A 229 13.89 12.35 -5.23
N LYS A 230 15.14 12.30 -4.78
CA LYS A 230 15.48 12.42 -3.35
C LYS A 230 15.60 13.90 -3.04
N TYR A 231 14.96 14.34 -1.97
CA TYR A 231 15.02 15.72 -1.48
C TYR A 231 15.81 15.78 -0.17
N ASP A 232 16.48 16.89 0.08
CA ASP A 232 17.10 17.17 1.38
C ASP A 232 16.08 17.69 2.41
N ALA A 233 16.55 17.98 3.63
CA ALA A 233 15.69 18.48 4.71
C ALA A 233 15.05 19.86 4.44
N ASN A 234 15.51 20.56 3.40
CA ASN A 234 15.03 21.88 2.98
C ASN A 234 14.18 21.81 1.69
N GLY A 235 13.91 20.61 1.18
CA GLY A 235 13.09 20.41 -0.02
C GLY A 235 13.83 20.61 -1.35
N GLN A 236 15.17 20.68 -1.38
CA GLN A 236 15.95 20.78 -2.62
C GLN A 236 16.29 19.39 -3.19
N VAL A 237 16.35 19.28 -4.53
CA VAL A 237 16.62 18.03 -5.24
C VAL A 237 18.09 17.64 -5.10
N ILE A 238 18.36 16.47 -4.51
CA ILE A 238 19.72 15.94 -4.36
C ILE A 238 20.22 15.41 -5.71
N ILE A 239 21.12 16.14 -6.36
CA ILE A 239 21.87 15.67 -7.53
C ILE A 239 23.05 14.82 -7.02
N PRO A 240 23.13 13.52 -7.30
CA PRO A 240 24.25 12.70 -6.84
C PRO A 240 25.55 13.14 -7.54
N PRO A 241 26.65 13.36 -6.80
CA PRO A 241 27.93 13.71 -7.41
C PRO A 241 28.50 12.55 -8.22
N VAL A 242 28.98 12.86 -9.42
CA VAL A 242 29.76 11.96 -10.27
C VAL A 242 31.10 11.72 -9.57
N SER A 243 31.35 10.48 -9.13
CA SER A 243 32.63 10.11 -8.54
C SER A 243 33.60 9.63 -9.61
N SER A 244 34.72 10.34 -9.75
CA SER A 244 35.89 9.94 -10.51
C SER A 244 36.97 9.38 -9.57
N THR A 245 37.59 8.29 -10.03
CA THR A 245 38.99 7.84 -9.83
C THR A 245 39.50 7.42 -8.43
N ASP A 246 39.87 6.14 -8.39
CA ASP A 246 41.22 5.62 -8.09
C ASP A 246 41.74 5.35 -6.65
N LYS A 247 42.02 4.03 -6.46
CA LYS A 247 43.05 3.36 -5.62
C LYS A 247 42.74 3.15 -4.11
N PRO A 248 43.52 2.29 -3.39
CA PRO A 248 43.41 0.82 -3.44
C PRO A 248 43.18 0.19 -2.05
N LYS A 249 42.48 -0.95 -1.99
CA LYS A 249 42.20 -1.67 -0.73
C LYS A 249 43.38 -2.56 -0.31
N LYS A 250 43.92 -2.32 0.90
CA LYS A 250 44.75 -3.29 1.66
C LYS A 250 43.85 -4.23 2.48
N PRO A 251 44.16 -5.54 2.60
CA PRO A 251 43.39 -6.46 3.41
C PRO A 251 43.85 -6.49 4.88
N ILE A 252 42.90 -6.38 5.81
CA ILE A 252 43.12 -6.59 7.26
C ILE A 252 42.98 -8.09 7.55
N LYS A 253 44.03 -8.69 8.11
CA LYS A 253 44.04 -10.04 8.70
C LYS A 253 43.63 -9.95 10.16
N VAL A 254 42.66 -10.76 10.59
CA VAL A 254 42.40 -11.02 12.02
C VAL A 254 42.68 -12.49 12.28
N LYS A 255 43.67 -12.75 13.16
CA LYS A 255 43.95 -14.06 13.77
C LYS A 255 43.03 -14.21 14.99
N VAL A 256 42.36 -15.36 15.12
CA VAL A 256 41.80 -15.81 16.40
C VAL A 256 42.42 -17.16 16.70
N SER A 257 43.16 -17.21 17.82
CA SER A 257 43.80 -18.39 18.36
C SER A 257 42.78 -19.25 19.12
N GLN A 258 42.84 -20.56 18.90
CA GLN A 258 42.15 -21.60 19.67
C GLN A 258 43.13 -22.21 20.70
N LYS A 259 42.63 -22.54 21.90
CA LYS A 259 43.02 -23.71 22.72
C LYS A 259 41.98 -23.84 23.86
N ALA A 260 41.10 -24.84 23.92
CA ALA A 260 41.28 -26.30 24.19
C ALA A 260 41.52 -26.55 25.71
N THR A 261 40.96 -27.54 26.44
CA THR A 261 40.26 -28.79 26.07
C THR A 261 39.77 -29.58 27.32
N LEU A 262 38.95 -30.65 27.09
CA LEU A 262 38.76 -31.93 27.84
C LEU A 262 37.63 -31.97 28.92
N LYS A 263 36.72 -32.97 29.00
CA LYS A 263 36.63 -34.35 28.46
C LYS A 263 35.15 -34.85 28.33
N THR A 264 34.94 -35.69 27.32
CA THR A 264 33.78 -36.53 26.87
C THR A 264 33.55 -37.80 27.74
N PRO A 265 32.65 -38.79 27.45
CA PRO A 265 31.71 -38.98 26.30
C PRO A 265 30.28 -39.50 26.64
N ASN A 266 29.31 -39.34 25.71
CA ASN A 266 28.48 -40.48 25.26
C ASN A 266 27.76 -40.24 23.92
N LYS A 267 27.61 -41.33 23.16
CA LYS A 267 27.16 -41.43 21.75
C LYS A 267 25.63 -41.33 21.61
N SER A 268 25.11 -40.65 20.58
CA SER A 268 24.40 -41.29 19.45
C SER A 268 23.74 -40.31 18.46
N SER A 269 23.90 -40.68 17.18
CA SER A 269 23.17 -40.35 15.95
C SER A 269 23.12 -38.92 15.36
N LYS A 270 23.63 -38.89 14.12
CA LYS A 270 23.70 -37.79 13.16
C LYS A 270 22.35 -37.65 12.44
N SER A 271 21.68 -36.50 12.56
CA SER A 271 20.62 -36.09 11.62
C SER A 271 20.28 -34.61 11.82
N SER A 272 21.03 -33.70 11.20
CA SER A 272 20.67 -32.28 11.19
C SER A 272 21.30 -31.45 10.06
N TYR A 273 22.32 -31.97 9.36
CA TYR A 273 23.02 -31.21 8.31
C TYR A 273 22.39 -31.30 6.90
N THR A 274 21.42 -32.19 6.67
CA THR A 274 20.72 -32.35 5.38
C THR A 274 19.49 -31.46 5.23
N ILE A 275 18.90 -30.96 6.33
CA ILE A 275 17.62 -30.21 6.30
C ILE A 275 17.82 -28.72 5.95
N VAL A 276 19.02 -28.17 6.15
CA VAL A 276 19.29 -26.75 5.87
C VAL A 276 19.55 -26.49 4.38
N LYS A 277 20.10 -27.47 3.64
CA LYS A 277 20.36 -27.32 2.19
C LYS A 277 19.11 -27.45 1.32
N THR A 278 18.11 -28.24 1.71
CA THR A 278 16.86 -28.41 0.96
C THR A 278 15.96 -27.17 1.00
N LYS A 279 15.98 -26.41 2.11
CA LYS A 279 15.22 -25.14 2.22
C LYS A 279 15.82 -23.97 1.42
N GLN A 280 17.12 -23.98 1.14
CA GLN A 280 17.75 -22.93 0.32
C GLN A 280 17.56 -23.20 -1.19
N LEU A 281 17.54 -24.47 -1.61
CA LEU A 281 17.28 -24.85 -2.99
C LEU A 281 15.84 -24.56 -3.43
N SER A 282 14.85 -24.73 -2.54
CA SER A 282 13.46 -24.41 -2.86
C SER A 282 13.22 -22.93 -3.10
N GLY A 283 13.88 -22.04 -2.33
CA GLY A 283 13.80 -20.60 -2.53
C GLY A 283 14.40 -20.14 -3.86
N LEU A 284 15.55 -20.69 -4.25
CA LEU A 284 16.20 -20.39 -5.53
C LEU A 284 15.40 -20.93 -6.73
N MET A 285 14.77 -22.10 -6.59
CA MET A 285 13.93 -22.69 -7.63
C MET A 285 12.64 -21.88 -7.85
N ILE A 286 12.00 -21.41 -6.76
CA ILE A 286 10.82 -20.53 -6.84
C ILE A 286 11.19 -19.19 -7.49
N GLN A 287 12.38 -18.65 -7.19
CA GLN A 287 12.87 -17.42 -7.81
C GLN A 287 13.15 -17.62 -9.31
N ALA A 288 13.74 -18.76 -9.69
CA ALA A 288 14.00 -19.10 -11.10
C ALA A 288 12.72 -19.30 -11.91
N LEU A 289 11.67 -19.88 -11.33
CA LEU A 289 10.37 -20.03 -11.97
C LEU A 289 9.68 -18.67 -12.19
N ARG A 290 9.70 -17.78 -11.19
CA ARG A 290 9.20 -16.40 -11.34
C ARG A 290 9.95 -15.61 -12.39
N ASP A 291 11.28 -15.73 -12.41
CA ASP A 291 12.10 -15.05 -13.41
C ASP A 291 11.82 -15.60 -14.83
N ARG A 292 11.49 -16.90 -14.97
CA ARG A 292 11.09 -17.52 -16.25
C ARG A 292 9.75 -16.99 -16.78
N GLU A 293 8.75 -16.82 -15.92
CA GLU A 293 7.46 -16.24 -16.32
C GLU A 293 7.60 -14.78 -16.75
N LEU A 294 8.37 -13.99 -15.99
CA LEU A 294 8.69 -12.59 -16.34
C LEU A 294 9.42 -12.46 -17.68
N ILE A 295 10.31 -13.40 -18.00
CA ILE A 295 10.98 -13.42 -19.30
C ILE A 295 10.01 -13.83 -20.41
N LYS A 296 9.12 -14.81 -20.19
CA LYS A 296 8.09 -15.19 -21.17
C LYS A 296 7.14 -14.03 -21.50
N GLU A 297 6.64 -13.33 -20.48
CA GLU A 297 5.79 -12.14 -20.70
C GLU A 297 6.52 -11.05 -21.51
N ARG A 298 7.80 -10.82 -21.22
CA ARG A 298 8.59 -9.78 -21.90
C ARG A 298 8.98 -10.17 -23.32
N VAL A 299 9.14 -11.46 -23.61
CA VAL A 299 9.35 -11.99 -24.96
C VAL A 299 8.08 -11.86 -25.78
N LEU A 300 6.91 -12.16 -25.19
CA LEU A 300 5.61 -11.97 -25.85
C LEU A 300 5.31 -10.49 -26.13
N ASN A 301 5.78 -9.58 -25.28
CA ASN A 301 5.61 -8.13 -25.42
C ASN A 301 6.72 -7.44 -26.27
N GLY A 302 7.49 -8.19 -27.06
CA GLY A 302 8.24 -7.67 -28.21
C GLY A 302 9.47 -6.78 -27.93
N SER A 303 9.99 -6.69 -26.71
CA SER A 303 11.12 -5.80 -26.39
C SER A 303 12.46 -6.52 -26.19
N PHE A 304 13.08 -6.95 -27.30
CA PHE A 304 14.38 -7.65 -27.30
C PHE A 304 15.53 -6.87 -26.65
N ASN A 305 15.51 -5.53 -26.71
CA ASN A 305 16.56 -4.68 -26.15
C ASN A 305 16.56 -4.65 -24.61
N ASN A 306 15.39 -4.81 -23.98
CA ASN A 306 15.28 -4.89 -22.53
C ASN A 306 15.76 -6.24 -22.00
N ILE A 307 15.52 -7.32 -22.75
CA ILE A 307 15.97 -8.68 -22.41
C ILE A 307 17.50 -8.76 -22.41
N LYS A 308 18.16 -8.20 -23.44
CA LYS A 308 19.64 -8.11 -23.51
C LYS A 308 20.23 -7.35 -22.31
N ARG A 309 19.62 -6.25 -21.87
CA ARG A 309 20.08 -5.48 -20.70
C ARG A 309 19.93 -6.23 -19.38
N THR A 310 18.85 -6.99 -19.19
CA THR A 310 18.68 -7.82 -17.98
C THR A 310 19.63 -9.01 -17.93
N LEU A 311 19.90 -9.64 -19.08
CA LEU A 311 20.84 -10.77 -19.18
C LEU A 311 22.30 -10.32 -19.06
N ALA A 312 22.63 -9.09 -19.44
CA ALA A 312 23.99 -8.54 -19.26
C ALA A 312 24.29 -8.14 -17.80
N LYS A 313 23.28 -7.71 -17.03
CA LYS A 313 23.45 -7.27 -15.64
C LYS A 313 23.55 -8.39 -14.61
N ARG A 314 22.99 -9.57 -14.90
CA ARG A 314 23.15 -10.77 -14.07
C ARG A 314 24.05 -11.73 -14.86
N LYS A 315 25.16 -12.21 -14.30
CA LYS A 315 26.02 -13.25 -14.91
C LYS A 315 25.25 -14.57 -15.08
N LEU A 316 24.28 -14.60 -15.98
CA LEU A 316 23.32 -15.67 -16.23
C LEU A 316 23.55 -16.30 -17.61
N ILE A 317 24.79 -16.17 -18.11
CA ILE A 317 25.23 -16.73 -19.40
C ILE A 317 25.46 -18.25 -19.32
N VAL A 318 25.54 -18.85 -18.12
CA VAL A 318 25.91 -20.26 -17.97
C VAL A 318 24.71 -21.22 -17.95
N PHE A 319 23.48 -20.77 -17.64
CA PHE A 319 22.35 -21.70 -17.45
C PHE A 319 21.38 -21.85 -18.65
N LEU A 320 21.43 -20.95 -19.64
CA LEU A 320 20.59 -21.06 -20.85
C LEU A 320 21.28 -21.75 -22.03
N GLY A 321 22.60 -21.97 -21.96
CA GLY A 321 23.37 -22.69 -23.00
C GLY A 321 23.08 -24.19 -23.06
N ALA A 322 22.52 -24.79 -22.01
CA ALA A 322 22.29 -26.24 -21.93
C ALA A 322 20.87 -26.68 -22.37
N SER A 323 19.93 -25.76 -22.59
CA SER A 323 18.53 -26.10 -22.91
C SER A 323 18.08 -25.74 -24.33
N CYS A 324 18.94 -25.10 -25.14
CA CYS A 324 18.65 -24.79 -26.54
C CYS A 324 19.23 -25.82 -27.53
N LEU A 325 19.83 -26.92 -27.07
CA LEU A 325 20.47 -27.93 -27.93
C LEU A 325 19.59 -29.15 -28.29
N ILE A 326 18.29 -29.14 -27.96
CA ILE A 326 17.36 -30.23 -28.31
C ILE A 326 16.20 -29.70 -29.15
N VAL A 327 16.46 -28.93 -30.21
CA VAL A 327 15.55 -28.85 -31.38
C VAL A 327 16.39 -28.45 -32.58
N THR A 328 17.06 -29.41 -33.22
CA THR A 328 17.36 -29.42 -34.66
C THR A 328 18.02 -30.75 -35.02
N ARG A 329 17.22 -31.81 -35.18
CA ARG A 329 17.62 -32.91 -36.07
C ARG A 329 16.59 -33.07 -37.17
N ARG A 330 16.95 -32.38 -38.25
CA ARG A 330 16.42 -32.34 -39.61
C ARG A 330 16.18 -33.75 -40.14
N GLY A 331 15.03 -33.94 -40.80
CA GLY A 331 14.84 -35.03 -41.75
C GLY A 331 15.82 -34.92 -42.92
N ARG A 332 16.24 -36.08 -43.43
CA ARG A 332 16.84 -36.28 -44.75
C ARG A 332 16.33 -37.62 -45.29
N SER A 333 15.50 -37.53 -46.33
CA SER A 333 15.37 -38.39 -47.51
C SER A 333 16.00 -39.79 -47.46
N ARG A 334 15.17 -40.82 -47.63
CA ARG A 334 14.98 -41.50 -48.93
C ARG A 334 13.59 -42.08 -49.00
#